data_AF-A0A1S8MDV9-F1
#
_entry.id   AF-A0A1S8MDV9-F1
#
_cell.length_a   1.000
_cell.length_b   1.000
_cell.length_c   1.000
_cell.angle_alpha   90.00
_cell.angle_beta   90.00
_cell.angle_gamma   90.00
#
_symmetry.space_group_name_H-M   'P 1'
#
loop_
_entity.id
_entity.type
_entity.pdbx_description
1 polymer ?
#
loop_
_entity_poly.entity_id
_entity_poly.type
_entity_poly.pdbx_seq_one_letter_code
_entity_poly.pdbx_strand_id
1 'polypeptide(L)'
;MELWDLNHIVYPSQIKSMLFIKYKSVYEVLDVIRDLGILEYNYQIYCSKCERFLDKKILRSLNEFPEVLYCDENHKLKSLEDTILIYRVIKE
;
A
#
# COMPACT_ATOMS: atom_id res chain seq x y z
N MET A 1 -4.43 -8.09 20.23
CA MET A 1 -4.52 -8.12 18.77
C MET A 1 -5.45 -6.98 18.42
N GLU A 2 -4.90 -5.87 17.93
CA GLU A 2 -5.73 -4.73 17.51
C GLU A 2 -6.59 -5.22 16.34
N LEU A 3 -7.91 -5.10 16.48
CA LEU A 3 -8.84 -5.41 15.39
C LEU A 3 -8.74 -4.26 14.38
N TRP A 4 -8.75 -4.56 13.09
CA TRP A 4 -8.74 -3.51 12.07
C TRP A 4 -10.15 -2.96 11.88
N ASP A 5 -10.34 -1.69 12.20
CA ASP A 5 -11.59 -0.99 11.95
C ASP A 5 -11.79 -0.72 10.45
N LEU A 6 -13.03 -0.42 10.07
CA LEU A 6 -13.36 0.02 8.71
C LEU A 6 -12.46 1.22 8.28
N ASN A 7 -11.94 1.14 7.05
CA ASN A 7 -10.96 2.08 6.47
C ASN A 7 -9.54 2.03 7.04
N HIS A 8 -9.23 1.12 7.98
CA HIS A 8 -7.86 0.94 8.44
C HIS A 8 -6.95 0.55 7.27
N ILE A 9 -5.77 1.17 7.21
CA ILE A 9 -4.75 0.89 6.19
C ILE A 9 -3.81 -0.17 6.70
N VAL A 10 -3.72 -1.27 5.96
CA VAL A 10 -2.88 -2.41 6.28
C VAL A 10 -1.65 -2.39 5.40
N TYR A 11 -0.49 -2.21 6.04
CA TYR A 11 0.80 -2.25 5.35
C TYR A 11 1.38 -3.67 5.37
N PRO A 12 1.79 -4.23 4.21
CA PRO A 12 2.46 -5.54 4.18
C PRO A 12 3.67 -5.64 5.11
N SER A 13 4.42 -4.54 5.29
CA SER A 13 5.56 -4.47 6.22
C SER A 13 5.15 -4.67 7.68
N GLN A 14 3.97 -4.19 8.10
CA GLN A 14 3.43 -4.41 9.44
C GLN A 14 3.11 -5.90 9.65
N ILE A 15 2.39 -6.51 8.71
CA ILE A 15 2.06 -7.95 8.76
C ILE A 15 3.31 -8.82 8.78
N LYS A 16 4.29 -8.48 7.94
CA LYS A 16 5.60 -9.14 7.93
C LYS A 16 6.24 -9.13 9.31
N SER A 17 6.18 -7.99 9.99
CA SER A 17 6.81 -7.79 11.30
C SER A 17 6.03 -8.49 12.42
N MET A 18 4.70 -8.56 12.30
CA MET A 18 3.83 -9.26 13.26
C MET A 18 3.96 -10.77 13.16
N LEU A 19 4.04 -11.32 11.95
CA LEU A 19 4.03 -12.77 11.70
C LEU A 19 5.42 -13.37 11.46
N PHE A 20 6.46 -12.54 11.33
CA PHE A 20 7.84 -12.96 11.03
C PHE A 20 7.99 -13.84 9.76
N ILE A 21 7.14 -13.61 8.76
CA ILE A 21 7.14 -14.34 7.48
C ILE A 21 7.80 -13.54 6.34
N LYS A 22 8.00 -14.18 5.19
CA LYS A 22 8.53 -13.52 3.97
C LYS A 22 7.46 -12.68 3.29
N TYR A 23 7.84 -11.62 2.58
CA TYR A 23 6.91 -10.75 1.85
C TYR A 23 5.97 -11.52 0.91
N LYS A 24 6.48 -12.52 0.19
CA LYS A 24 5.63 -13.37 -0.68
C LYS A 24 4.44 -13.94 0.09
N SER A 25 4.69 -14.55 1.25
CA SER A 25 3.65 -15.12 2.11
C SER A 25 2.74 -14.06 2.73
N VAL A 26 3.25 -12.86 3.00
CA VAL A 26 2.40 -11.73 3.43
C VAL A 26 1.38 -11.39 2.36
N TYR A 27 1.82 -11.22 1.11
CA TYR A 27 0.91 -10.90 0.01
C TYR A 27 -0.08 -12.03 -0.24
N GLU A 28 0.35 -13.29 -0.20
CA GLU A 28 -0.56 -14.44 -0.30
C GLU A 28 -1.65 -14.42 0.78
N VAL A 29 -1.32 -14.11 2.04
CA VAL A 29 -2.31 -14.00 3.13
C VAL A 29 -3.26 -12.83 2.92
N LEU A 30 -2.74 -11.65 2.56
CA LEU A 30 -3.56 -10.45 2.36
C LEU A 30 -4.48 -10.58 1.15
N ASP A 31 -4.03 -11.24 0.08
CA ASP A 31 -4.84 -11.56 -1.10
C ASP A 31 -5.99 -12.51 -0.76
N VAL A 32 -5.77 -13.52 0.09
CA VAL A 32 -6.85 -14.39 0.57
C VAL A 32 -7.90 -13.57 1.35
N ILE A 33 -7.47 -12.66 2.24
CA ILE A 33 -8.40 -11.82 3.01
C ILE A 33 -9.17 -10.86 2.09
N ARG A 34 -8.51 -10.32 1.06
CA ARG A 34 -9.16 -9.53 0.00
C ARG A 34 -10.21 -10.35 -0.75
N ASP A 35 -9.91 -11.60 -1.11
CA ASP A 35 -10.83 -12.47 -1.83
C ASP A 35 -12.06 -12.86 -1.00
N LEU A 36 -11.95 -12.82 0.33
CA LEU A 36 -13.07 -12.92 1.26
C LEU A 36 -13.93 -11.65 1.34
N GLY A 37 -13.54 -10.57 0.64
CA GLY A 37 -14.26 -9.30 0.59
C GLY A 37 -14.05 -8.41 1.81
N ILE A 38 -12.97 -8.62 2.57
CA ILE A 38 -12.64 -7.85 3.79
C ILE A 38 -11.69 -6.70 3.48
N LEU A 39 -10.74 -6.92 2.56
CA LEU A 39 -9.77 -5.93 2.11
C LEU A 39 -10.00 -5.55 0.64
N GLU A 40 -9.57 -4.34 0.28
CA GLU A 40 -9.35 -3.95 -1.11
C GLU A 40 -7.89 -3.52 -1.34
N TYR A 41 -7.46 -3.51 -2.60
CA TYR A 41 -6.18 -2.93 -2.97
C TYR A 41 -6.22 -1.41 -2.99
N ASN A 42 -5.19 -0.81 -2.42
CA ASN A 42 -4.88 0.61 -2.61
C ASN A 42 -3.36 0.78 -2.83
N TYR A 43 -2.93 1.99 -3.17
CA TYR A 43 -1.54 2.29 -3.46
C TYR A 43 -1.11 3.56 -2.75
N GLN A 44 0.01 3.52 -2.04
CA GLN A 44 0.61 4.71 -1.48
C GLN A 44 1.82 5.12 -2.30
N ILE A 45 1.93 6.41 -2.59
CA ILE A 45 3.06 6.95 -3.35
C ILE A 45 4.32 6.91 -2.47
N TYR A 46 5.39 6.38 -3.04
CA TYR A 46 6.67 6.17 -2.38
C TYR A 46 7.79 6.52 -3.35
N CYS A 47 8.68 7.44 -3.00
CA CYS A 47 9.81 7.73 -3.85
C CYS A 47 10.91 6.69 -3.60
N SER A 48 11.13 5.82 -4.59
CA SER A 48 12.16 4.78 -4.56
C SER A 48 13.58 5.33 -4.36
N LYS A 49 13.85 6.55 -4.86
CA LYS A 49 15.15 7.22 -4.72
C LYS A 49 15.39 7.83 -3.34
N CYS A 50 14.34 8.34 -2.70
CA CYS A 50 14.42 8.93 -1.37
C CYS A 50 14.10 7.92 -0.26
N GLU A 51 13.71 6.71 -0.64
CA GLU A 51 13.28 5.62 0.23
C GLU A 51 12.19 6.01 1.24
N ARG A 52 11.30 6.94 0.87
CA ARG A 52 10.24 7.45 1.76
C ARG A 52 8.87 7.54 1.08
N PHE A 53 7.83 7.37 1.89
CA PHE A 53 6.46 7.69 1.50
C PHE A 53 6.30 9.20 1.31
N LEU A 54 5.44 9.58 0.37
CA LEU A 54 5.07 10.97 0.17
C LEU A 54 3.77 11.24 0.91
N ASP A 55 3.63 12.46 1.45
CA ASP A 55 2.38 12.96 2.03
C ASP A 55 1.40 13.33 0.91
N LYS A 56 0.87 12.29 0.26
CA LYS A 56 -0.09 12.35 -0.83
C LYS A 56 -1.23 11.39 -0.55
N LYS A 57 -2.37 11.65 -1.17
CA LYS A 57 -3.54 10.77 -1.08
C LYS A 57 -3.16 9.33 -1.44
N ILE A 58 -3.72 8.38 -0.69
CA ILE A 58 -3.73 6.97 -1.08
C ILE A 58 -4.60 6.84 -2.33
N LEU A 59 -4.13 6.08 -3.30
CA LEU A 59 -4.77 5.87 -4.59
C LEU A 59 -5.59 4.57 -4.55
N ARG A 60 -6.81 4.59 -5.10
CA ARG A 60 -7.60 3.36 -5.26
C ARG A 60 -7.20 2.54 -6.49
N SER A 61 -6.56 3.20 -7.45
CA SER A 61 -6.05 2.60 -8.68
C SER A 61 -4.80 3.32 -9.11
N LEU A 62 -3.88 2.63 -9.80
CA LEU A 62 -2.72 3.25 -10.44
C LEU A 62 -3.11 4.30 -11.50
N ASN A 63 -4.34 4.26 -12.03
CA ASN A 63 -4.86 5.30 -12.94
C ASN A 63 -5.09 6.65 -12.25
N GLU A 64 -5.19 6.67 -10.91
CA GLU A 64 -5.27 7.93 -10.15
C GLU A 64 -3.90 8.57 -9.93
N PHE A 65 -2.82 7.90 -10.35
CA PHE A 65 -1.47 8.45 -10.28
C PHE A 65 -1.35 9.64 -11.25
N PRO A 66 -0.85 10.81 -10.80
CA PRO A 66 -0.73 11.98 -11.67
C PRO A 66 0.21 11.71 -12.85
N GLU A 67 -0.13 12.16 -14.06
CA GLU A 67 0.74 12.04 -15.23
C GLU A 67 2.14 12.63 -15.00
N VAL A 68 2.20 13.70 -14.19
CA VAL A 68 3.43 14.37 -13.78
C VAL A 68 3.41 14.54 -12.27
N LEU A 69 4.31 13.82 -11.60
CA LEU A 69 4.53 13.93 -10.16
C LEU A 69 6.03 13.97 -9.86
N TYR A 70 6.40 14.88 -8.96
CA TYR A 70 7.75 15.01 -8.41
C TYR A 70 7.68 14.87 -6.89
N CYS A 71 8.73 14.31 -6.28
CA CYS A 71 8.93 14.41 -4.84
C CYS A 71 9.61 15.75 -4.48
N ASP A 72 9.75 16.02 -3.19
CA ASP A 72 10.35 17.28 -2.69
C ASP A 72 11.81 17.46 -3.11
N GLU A 73 12.52 16.38 -3.42
CA GLU A 73 13.90 16.39 -3.96
C GLU A 73 13.94 16.49 -5.50
N ASN A 74 12.82 16.84 -6.13
CA ASN A 74 12.67 17.01 -7.59
C ASN A 74 12.95 15.73 -8.42
N HIS A 75 12.76 14.55 -7.83
CA HIS A 75 12.76 13.30 -8.60
C HIS A 75 11.41 13.08 -9.27
N LYS A 76 11.40 12.91 -10.60
CA LYS A 76 10.20 12.51 -11.35
C LYS A 76 9.81 11.08 -10.98
N LEU A 77 8.57 10.91 -10.53
CA LEU A 77 8.03 9.63 -10.10
C LEU A 77 7.25 8.93 -11.22
N LYS A 78 7.20 7.60 -11.17
CA LYS A 78 6.42 6.77 -12.10
C LYS A 78 5.49 5.85 -11.32
N SER A 79 4.28 5.66 -11.82
CA SER A 79 3.24 4.88 -11.13
C SER A 79 3.65 3.45 -10.75
N LEU A 80 4.35 2.71 -11.62
CA LEU A 80 4.74 1.32 -11.36
C LEU A 80 5.99 1.17 -10.48
N GLU A 81 6.87 2.17 -10.46
CA GLU A 81 8.14 2.12 -9.74
C GLU A 81 8.04 2.80 -8.36
N ASP A 82 7.20 3.84 -8.26
CA ASP A 82 7.11 4.74 -7.11
C ASP A 82 5.75 4.66 -6.40
N THR A 83 5.19 3.45 -6.33
CA THR A 83 4.04 3.13 -5.49
C THR A 83 4.25 1.85 -4.72
N ILE A 84 3.64 1.76 -3.53
CA ILE A 84 3.60 0.57 -2.70
C ILE A 84 2.17 0.07 -2.65
N LEU A 85 1.98 -1.22 -2.96
CA LEU A 85 0.70 -1.90 -2.77
C LEU A 85 0.41 -2.02 -1.27
N ILE A 86 -0.73 -1.45 -0.88
CA ILE A 86 -1.27 -1.51 0.48
C ILE A 86 -2.73 -1.99 0.41
N TYR A 87 -3.32 -2.23 1.57
CA TYR A 87 -4.70 -2.69 1.65
C TYR A 87 -5.52 -1.79 2.55
N ARG A 88 -6.82 -1.73 2.31
CA ARG A 88 -7.77 -1.02 3.18
C ARG A 88 -8.90 -1.96 3.57
N VAL A 89 -9.30 -1.90 4.85
CA VAL A 89 -10.46 -2.64 5.34
C VAL A 89 -11.75 -2.01 4.81
N ILE A 90 -12.58 -2.83 4.18
CA ILE A 90 -13.87 -2.43 3.61
C ILE A 90 -15.07 -3.11 4.27
N LYS A 91 -14.82 -4.09 5.15
CA LYS A 91 -15.85 -4.87 5.83
C LYS A 91 -15.31 -5.47 7.14
N GLU A 92 -16.18 -5.52 8.15
CA GLU A 92 -15.97 -6.18 9.46
C GLU A 92 -16.55 -7.59 9.48
#